data_AF-A0A4R0YM98-F1
#
_entry.id   AF-A0A4R0YM98-F1
#
_cell.length_a   1.000
_cell.length_b   1.000
_cell.length_c   1.000
_cell.angle_alpha   90.00
_cell.angle_beta   90.00
_cell.angle_gamma   90.00
#
_symmetry.space_group_name_H-M   'P 1'
#
loop_
_entity.id
_entity.type
_entity.pdbx_description
1 polymer ?
#
loop_
_entity_poly.entity_id
_entity_poly.type
_entity_poly.pdbx_seq_one_letter_code
_entity_poly.pdbx_strand_id
1 'polypeptide(L)'
;MIYIMRSDPAASCNAPRCALRHAGEGRLPVAACVWSGEKTLMHHALVHAMRAAGLVALGIAAGCGPAQPARPSTSQAAGSVSQLQTAVLLPAAPAAGSPRYEADRQVFRATRALQGTPRWSQAQHDVEYATPVLLDDFSCAMGVKLDASQLPQLTALVDQASTAADASTAPAKKANQRQRPFLIDQGATCQPTDQLAKSFDYPSGHATRGWAVGLVLTELAPDRASDLLLRSRAFADSRVVCGVHNLSAVEAGAVNGAAVVAALHADAAFQQQLAAARQELAAYRKTAPSNAGPQCSAEHALIAPTPY
;
A
#
# COMPACT_ATOMS: atom_id res chain seq x y z
N MET A 1 -9.19 17.48 -40.89
CA MET A 1 -8.21 18.58 -40.77
C MET A 1 -7.00 18.03 -40.05
N ILE A 2 -5.91 17.83 -40.79
CA ILE A 2 -4.68 17.19 -40.33
C ILE A 2 -3.69 18.32 -40.03
N TYR A 3 -3.30 18.51 -38.77
CA TYR A 3 -2.26 19.45 -38.40
C TYR A 3 -0.95 18.68 -38.18
N ILE A 4 -0.04 18.83 -39.13
CA ILE A 4 1.36 18.42 -39.04
C ILE A 4 2.11 19.64 -38.49
N MET A 5 2.67 19.56 -37.28
CA MET A 5 3.66 20.53 -36.82
C MET A 5 5.05 19.88 -36.80
N ARG A 6 5.96 20.53 -37.54
CA ARG A 6 7.37 20.22 -37.65
C ARG A 6 8.11 20.62 -36.37
N SER A 7 9.03 19.76 -35.97
CA SER A 7 10.12 19.98 -35.02
C SER A 7 11.32 20.65 -35.69
N ASP A 8 12.02 21.53 -34.96
CA ASP A 8 13.45 21.82 -35.13
C ASP A 8 14.01 22.59 -33.90
N PRO A 9 15.35 22.59 -33.67
CA PRO A 9 15.91 22.19 -32.37
C PRO A 9 16.82 23.23 -31.67
N ALA A 10 17.27 22.81 -30.47
CA ALA A 10 18.52 23.15 -29.79
C ALA A 10 18.69 24.55 -29.15
N ALA A 11 18.81 24.55 -27.82
CA ALA A 11 19.64 25.51 -27.09
C ALA A 11 20.36 24.77 -25.95
N SER A 12 21.68 24.61 -26.13
CA SER A 12 22.64 24.15 -25.13
C SER A 12 23.01 25.29 -24.19
N CYS A 13 23.10 25.04 -22.88
CA CYS A 13 23.92 25.86 -21.98
C CYS A 13 24.69 24.97 -21.00
N ASN A 14 26.01 25.16 -21.02
CA ASN A 14 27.05 24.46 -20.27
C ASN A 14 27.06 24.82 -18.78
N ALA A 15 27.49 23.85 -17.97
CA ALA A 15 27.97 24.02 -16.60
C ALA A 15 29.37 24.67 -16.54
N PRO A 16 29.79 25.10 -15.34
CA PRO A 16 31.19 24.96 -14.97
C PRO A 16 31.38 24.08 -13.72
N ARG A 17 32.39 23.22 -13.80
CA ARG A 17 33.03 22.50 -12.71
C ARG A 17 33.73 23.50 -11.77
N CYS A 18 33.69 23.24 -10.47
CA CYS A 18 34.76 23.67 -9.57
C CYS A 18 34.99 22.62 -8.48
N ALA A 19 36.26 22.41 -8.17
CA ALA A 19 36.83 21.25 -7.51
C ALA A 19 36.95 21.39 -5.98
N LEU A 20 36.92 20.22 -5.32
CA LEU A 20 37.73 19.78 -4.18
C LEU A 20 38.17 20.81 -3.12
N ARG A 21 37.69 20.62 -1.88
CA ARG A 21 38.51 20.80 -0.66
C ARG A 21 38.24 19.67 0.33
N HIS A 22 39.32 19.00 0.73
CA HIS A 22 39.43 18.18 1.93
C HIS A 22 39.51 19.08 3.17
N ALA A 23 38.95 18.62 4.30
CA ALA A 23 39.57 18.53 5.63
C ALA A 23 38.49 18.60 6.73
N GLY A 24 38.65 17.80 7.80
CA GLY A 24 38.09 18.13 9.11
C GLY A 24 37.43 16.97 9.83
N GLU A 25 38.24 16.15 10.50
CA GLU A 25 37.84 15.24 11.58
C GLU A 25 37.13 15.99 12.72
N GLY A 26 36.20 15.32 13.40
CA GLY A 26 35.56 15.87 14.61
C GLY A 26 34.40 15.02 15.13
N ARG A 27 34.69 13.79 15.56
CA ARG A 27 33.75 13.00 16.39
C ARG A 27 33.85 13.48 17.84
N LEU A 28 32.72 13.85 18.44
CA LEU A 28 32.54 13.89 19.89
C LEU A 28 31.35 13.01 20.30
N PRO A 29 31.42 12.35 21.46
CA PRO A 29 30.54 11.23 21.82
C PRO A 29 29.20 11.68 22.44
N VAL A 30 28.21 10.80 22.26
CA VAL A 30 26.88 10.84 22.85
C VAL A 30 26.95 10.34 24.30
N ALA A 31 26.56 11.17 25.26
CA ALA A 31 26.36 10.77 26.64
C ALA A 31 24.90 10.33 26.84
N ALA A 32 24.71 9.05 27.18
CA ALA A 32 23.43 8.50 27.60
C ALA A 32 23.30 8.62 29.13
N CYS A 33 22.28 9.33 29.59
CA CYS A 33 21.80 9.29 30.97
C CYS A 33 20.66 8.27 31.06
N VAL A 34 20.87 7.19 31.79
CA VAL A 34 19.82 6.26 32.23
C VAL A 34 19.72 6.39 33.75
N TRP A 35 18.52 6.67 34.27
CA TRP A 35 18.28 6.70 35.71
C TRP A 35 16.93 6.06 36.08
N SER A 36 16.93 5.50 37.30
CA SER A 36 15.86 4.85 38.09
C SER A 36 15.44 3.44 37.61
N GLY A 37 15.54 2.36 38.40
CA GLY A 37 15.37 2.22 39.86
C GLY A 37 13.86 2.25 40.18
N GLU A 38 13.22 1.36 40.91
CA GLU A 38 13.56 0.19 41.72
C GLU A 38 12.25 -0.61 41.84
N LYS A 39 12.32 -1.95 41.94
CA LYS A 39 11.17 -2.81 42.22
C LYS A 39 11.06 -3.00 43.73
N THR A 40 9.92 -2.67 44.32
CA THR A 40 9.59 -3.08 45.70
C THR A 40 8.45 -4.10 45.67
N LEU A 41 8.79 -5.35 46.00
CA LEU A 41 7.89 -6.38 46.50
C LEU A 41 7.71 -6.19 47.99
N MET A 42 6.49 -6.31 48.53
CA MET A 42 6.09 -6.76 49.90
C MET A 42 4.54 -6.69 49.92
N HIS A 43 3.70 -7.53 50.54
CA HIS A 43 3.79 -8.77 51.30
C HIS A 43 2.34 -9.31 51.50
N HIS A 44 2.23 -10.63 51.75
CA HIS A 44 1.29 -11.37 52.62
C HIS A 44 -0.11 -10.79 52.93
N ALA A 45 -1.22 -11.46 52.55
CA ALA A 45 -1.82 -12.70 53.08
C ALA A 45 -2.84 -12.51 54.23
N LEU A 46 -3.87 -13.38 54.18
CA LEU A 46 -4.79 -13.82 55.24
C LEU A 46 -6.09 -13.03 55.52
N VAL A 47 -7.16 -13.52 54.87
CA VAL A 47 -8.38 -14.13 55.45
C VAL A 47 -8.80 -13.66 56.85
N HIS A 48 -9.93 -12.95 56.92
CA HIS A 48 -10.90 -13.13 58.01
C HIS A 48 -12.34 -13.07 57.46
N ALA A 49 -13.08 -14.14 57.73
CA ALA A 49 -14.51 -14.24 57.56
C ALA A 49 -15.21 -13.74 58.83
N MET A 50 -16.20 -12.85 58.69
CA MET A 50 -17.22 -12.61 59.70
C MET A 50 -18.55 -12.31 59.01
N ARG A 51 -19.56 -13.13 59.32
CA ARG A 51 -20.95 -12.96 58.94
C ARG A 51 -21.63 -11.97 59.90
N ALA A 52 -22.37 -11.01 59.37
CA ALA A 52 -23.49 -10.39 60.07
C ALA A 52 -24.54 -9.93 59.06
N ALA A 53 -25.78 -10.34 59.30
CA ALA A 53 -26.96 -10.06 58.49
C ALA A 53 -27.44 -8.61 58.67
N GLY A 54 -27.92 -8.00 57.60
CA GLY A 54 -28.58 -6.69 57.60
C GLY A 54 -29.42 -6.51 56.35
N LEU A 55 -30.75 -6.64 56.50
CA LEU A 55 -31.77 -6.33 55.50
C LEU A 55 -31.75 -4.84 55.15
N VAL A 56 -31.54 -4.47 53.88
CA VAL A 56 -31.91 -3.14 53.35
C VAL A 56 -32.42 -3.24 51.91
N ALA A 57 -33.70 -2.88 51.78
CA ALA A 57 -34.45 -2.34 50.64
C ALA A 57 -33.95 -2.52 49.19
N LEU A 58 -34.76 -3.24 48.40
CA LEU A 58 -34.72 -3.26 46.94
C LEU A 58 -35.25 -1.92 46.39
N GLY A 59 -34.36 -1.02 46.00
CA GLY A 59 -34.69 0.18 45.21
C GLY A 59 -34.30 -0.03 43.76
N ILE A 60 -35.25 -0.40 42.90
CA ILE A 60 -35.04 -0.45 41.44
C ILE A 60 -35.15 0.97 40.91
N ALA A 61 -34.02 1.69 40.85
CA ALA A 61 -33.90 2.90 40.04
C ALA A 61 -33.53 2.49 38.61
N ALA A 62 -34.51 2.52 37.70
CA ALA A 62 -34.29 2.36 36.27
C ALA A 62 -33.60 3.60 35.72
N GLY A 63 -32.28 3.62 35.75
CA GLY A 63 -31.46 4.64 35.08
C GLY A 63 -31.44 4.39 33.57
N CYS A 64 -32.23 5.16 32.82
CA CYS A 64 -32.00 5.34 31.38
C CYS A 64 -30.77 6.23 31.19
N GLY A 65 -29.58 5.61 31.15
CA GLY A 65 -28.38 6.26 30.60
C GLY A 65 -28.42 6.22 29.07
N PRO A 66 -27.89 7.23 28.36
CA PRO A 66 -27.78 7.18 26.91
C PRO A 66 -26.89 6.01 26.51
N ALA A 67 -27.44 5.06 25.76
CA ALA A 67 -26.70 3.95 25.22
C ALA A 67 -25.61 4.48 24.28
N GLN A 68 -24.34 4.29 24.64
CA GLN A 68 -23.24 4.50 23.71
C GLN A 68 -23.38 3.48 22.57
N PRO A 69 -23.30 3.90 21.30
CA PRO A 69 -23.28 2.94 20.20
C PRO A 69 -22.09 2.00 20.37
N ALA A 70 -22.37 0.70 20.39
CA ALA A 70 -21.35 -0.33 20.50
C ALA A 70 -20.35 -0.17 19.34
N ARG A 71 -19.05 -0.11 19.67
CA ARG A 71 -17.99 -0.16 18.65
C ARG A 71 -18.08 -1.51 17.94
N PRO A 72 -18.17 -1.57 16.61
CA PRO A 72 -18.09 -2.83 15.88
C PRO A 72 -16.74 -3.48 16.19
N SER A 73 -16.76 -4.77 16.55
CA SER A 73 -15.56 -5.56 16.76
C SER A 73 -14.81 -5.78 15.45
N THR A 74 -13.48 -5.86 15.54
CA THR A 74 -12.54 -6.22 14.45
C THR A 74 -12.90 -7.49 13.66
N SER A 75 -13.82 -8.32 14.18
CA SER A 75 -14.36 -9.49 13.48
C SER A 75 -15.24 -9.16 12.27
N GLN A 76 -15.82 -7.95 12.17
CA GLN A 76 -16.73 -7.59 11.08
C GLN A 76 -15.98 -7.13 9.81
N ALA A 77 -14.80 -6.52 9.95
CA ALA A 77 -13.92 -6.13 8.84
C ALA A 77 -13.45 -7.32 7.99
N ALA A 78 -13.15 -8.44 8.66
CA ALA A 78 -12.84 -9.69 7.98
C ALA A 78 -14.09 -10.30 7.28
N GLY A 79 -15.30 -9.96 7.74
CA GLY A 79 -16.56 -10.53 7.28
C GLY A 79 -16.95 -10.13 5.85
N SER A 80 -16.90 -8.85 5.49
CA SER A 80 -17.33 -8.42 4.13
C SER A 80 -16.36 -8.84 3.03
N VAL A 81 -15.05 -8.75 3.30
CA VAL A 81 -14.01 -9.17 2.34
C VAL A 81 -13.93 -10.68 2.23
N SER A 82 -14.17 -11.44 3.32
CA SER A 82 -14.22 -12.91 3.26
C SER A 82 -15.42 -13.46 2.46
N GLN A 83 -16.47 -12.65 2.26
CA GLN A 83 -17.59 -12.99 1.40
C GLN A 83 -17.31 -12.78 -0.09
N LEU A 84 -16.21 -12.09 -0.46
CA LEU A 84 -15.84 -11.92 -1.86
C LEU A 84 -15.45 -13.26 -2.47
N GLN A 85 -16.26 -13.72 -3.43
CA GLN A 85 -15.96 -14.90 -4.24
C GLN A 85 -14.99 -14.52 -5.37
N THR A 86 -13.74 -14.18 -5.04
CA THR A 86 -12.77 -13.63 -6.00
C THR A 86 -12.45 -14.59 -7.16
N ALA A 87 -12.56 -15.90 -6.95
CA ALA A 87 -12.43 -16.90 -8.01
C ALA A 87 -13.60 -16.90 -9.02
N VAL A 88 -14.76 -16.37 -8.64
CA VAL A 88 -15.94 -16.20 -9.50
C VAL A 88 -15.93 -14.81 -10.15
N LEU A 89 -15.55 -13.78 -9.38
CA LEU A 89 -15.53 -12.39 -9.81
C LEU A 89 -14.49 -12.15 -10.91
N LEU A 90 -13.27 -12.67 -10.74
CA LEU A 90 -12.17 -12.41 -11.66
C LEU A 90 -12.28 -13.32 -12.89
N PRO A 91 -11.94 -12.83 -14.09
CA PRO A 91 -11.85 -13.69 -15.25
C PRO A 91 -10.80 -14.77 -14.99
N ALA A 92 -10.97 -15.95 -15.59
CA ALA A 92 -9.97 -17.00 -15.52
C ALA A 92 -8.62 -16.51 -16.09
N ALA A 93 -7.52 -16.96 -15.50
CA ALA A 93 -6.19 -16.66 -15.99
C ALA A 93 -6.05 -17.15 -17.45
N PRO A 94 -5.35 -16.40 -18.32
CA PRO A 94 -5.21 -16.78 -19.71
C PRO A 94 -4.63 -18.18 -19.89
N ALA A 95 -5.31 -19.07 -20.62
CA ALA A 95 -4.84 -20.42 -20.88
C ALA A 95 -3.66 -20.44 -21.87
N ALA A 96 -2.75 -21.41 -21.75
CA ALA A 96 -1.63 -21.59 -22.68
C ALA A 96 -2.10 -21.66 -24.14
N GLY A 97 -1.41 -20.94 -25.03
CA GLY A 97 -1.76 -20.82 -26.45
C GLY A 97 -2.92 -19.88 -26.78
N SER A 98 -3.60 -19.30 -25.79
CA SER A 98 -4.60 -18.25 -26.05
C SER A 98 -3.94 -16.92 -26.47
N PRO A 99 -4.62 -16.05 -27.24
CA PRO A 99 -4.07 -14.75 -27.62
C PRO A 99 -3.65 -13.89 -26.41
N ARG A 100 -4.42 -13.94 -25.30
CA ARG A 100 -4.11 -13.19 -24.09
C ARG A 100 -2.87 -13.73 -23.37
N TYR A 101 -2.67 -15.05 -23.40
CA TYR A 101 -1.46 -15.69 -22.87
C TYR A 101 -0.22 -15.27 -23.64
N GLU A 102 -0.29 -15.26 -24.97
CA GLU A 102 0.85 -14.87 -25.81
C GLU A 102 1.14 -13.37 -25.70
N ALA A 103 0.11 -12.52 -25.51
CA ALA A 103 0.30 -11.10 -25.21
C ALA A 103 1.07 -10.90 -23.90
N ASP A 104 0.72 -11.60 -22.82
CA ASP A 104 1.45 -11.52 -21.54
C ASP A 104 2.93 -11.87 -21.72
N ARG A 105 3.22 -12.92 -22.49
CA ARG A 105 4.60 -13.35 -22.78
C ARG A 105 5.37 -12.32 -23.60
N GLN A 106 4.72 -11.71 -24.60
CA GLN A 106 5.33 -10.63 -25.39
C GLN A 106 5.68 -9.44 -24.51
N VAL A 107 4.78 -9.03 -23.62
CA VAL A 107 5.01 -7.96 -22.65
C VAL A 107 6.16 -8.28 -21.71
N PHE A 108 6.22 -9.50 -21.17
CA PHE A 108 7.36 -9.92 -20.33
C PHE A 108 8.70 -9.78 -21.06
N ARG A 109 8.79 -10.30 -22.29
CA ARG A 109 10.02 -10.22 -23.09
C ARG A 109 10.39 -8.77 -23.43
N ALA A 110 9.42 -7.96 -23.85
CA ALA A 110 9.64 -6.56 -24.22
C ALA A 110 10.16 -5.73 -23.05
N THR A 111 9.55 -5.87 -21.86
CA THR A 111 9.93 -5.10 -20.68
C THR A 111 11.32 -5.43 -20.13
N ARG A 112 11.97 -6.52 -20.58
CA ARG A 112 13.37 -6.80 -20.20
C ARG A 112 14.34 -5.72 -20.68
N ALA A 113 14.02 -5.03 -21.77
CA ALA A 113 14.79 -3.90 -22.27
C ALA A 113 14.85 -2.72 -21.28
N LEU A 114 13.98 -2.71 -20.26
CA LEU A 114 13.99 -1.69 -19.21
C LEU A 114 15.07 -1.95 -18.13
N GLN A 115 15.74 -3.10 -18.14
CA GLN A 115 16.78 -3.40 -17.15
C GLN A 115 17.85 -2.29 -17.10
N GLY A 116 18.10 -1.75 -15.91
CA GLY A 116 19.05 -0.66 -15.69
C GLY A 116 18.52 0.74 -15.98
N THR A 117 17.29 0.89 -16.46
CA THR A 117 16.64 2.20 -16.64
C THR A 117 16.05 2.73 -15.32
N PRO A 118 15.74 4.04 -15.21
CA PRO A 118 15.03 4.58 -14.05
C PRO A 118 13.70 3.87 -13.76
N ARG A 119 12.98 3.41 -14.79
CA ARG A 119 11.70 2.68 -14.61
C ARG A 119 11.91 1.33 -13.93
N TRP A 120 13.03 0.66 -14.18
CA TRP A 120 13.42 -0.57 -13.51
C TRP A 120 13.85 -0.33 -12.07
N SER A 121 14.60 0.73 -11.80
CA SER A 121 14.93 1.14 -10.43
C SER A 121 13.69 1.46 -9.61
N GLN A 122 12.70 2.16 -10.18
CA GLN A 122 11.41 2.36 -9.53
C GLN A 122 10.70 1.02 -9.28
N ALA A 123 10.74 0.09 -10.25
CA ALA A 123 10.14 -1.23 -10.05
C ALA A 123 10.80 -2.04 -8.93
N GLN A 124 12.09 -1.83 -8.68
CA GLN A 124 12.81 -2.40 -7.54
C GLN A 124 12.40 -1.75 -6.22
N HIS A 125 12.16 -0.43 -6.22
CA HIS A 125 11.68 0.28 -5.04
C HIS A 125 10.28 -0.20 -4.64
N ASP A 126 9.38 -0.30 -5.63
CA ASP A 126 8.02 -0.83 -5.51
C ASP A 126 7.97 -2.34 -5.16
N VAL A 127 9.06 -2.94 -4.69
CA VAL A 127 9.08 -4.31 -4.14
C VAL A 127 8.73 -4.32 -2.67
N GLU A 128 9.22 -3.34 -1.93
CA GLU A 128 8.86 -3.16 -0.53
C GLU A 128 7.52 -2.42 -0.47
N TYR A 129 6.63 -2.91 0.37
CA TYR A 129 5.22 -2.51 0.39
C TYR A 129 4.60 -2.68 1.78
N ALA A 130 5.44 -2.82 2.81
CA ALA A 130 5.11 -2.52 4.18
C ALA A 130 4.58 -1.10 4.28
N THR A 131 3.57 -0.89 5.11
CA THR A 131 2.76 0.33 5.15
C THR A 131 3.57 1.64 5.24
N PRO A 132 4.64 1.76 6.04
CA PRO A 132 5.44 2.99 6.05
C PRO A 132 6.10 3.31 4.70
N VAL A 133 6.62 2.29 4.01
CA VAL A 133 7.25 2.46 2.69
C VAL A 133 6.19 2.73 1.63
N LEU A 134 5.09 1.98 1.67
CA LEU A 134 3.97 2.18 0.74
C LEU A 134 3.36 3.58 0.88
N LEU A 135 3.25 4.12 2.10
CA LEU A 135 2.81 5.51 2.28
C LEU A 135 3.82 6.49 1.67
N ASP A 136 5.11 6.33 1.95
CA ASP A 136 6.17 7.19 1.40
C ASP A 136 6.15 7.17 -0.14
N ASP A 137 5.93 6.00 -0.74
CA ASP A 137 5.78 5.77 -2.18
C ASP A 137 4.65 6.58 -2.84
N PHE A 138 3.58 6.92 -2.10
CA PHE A 138 2.47 7.74 -2.60
C PHE A 138 2.65 9.24 -2.31
N SER A 139 3.76 9.65 -1.68
CA SER A 139 3.98 11.03 -1.28
C SER A 139 3.94 12.00 -2.46
N CYS A 140 4.62 11.71 -3.56
CA CYS A 140 4.65 12.61 -4.72
C CYS A 140 3.24 12.80 -5.32
N ALA A 141 2.46 11.73 -5.40
CA ALA A 141 1.08 11.79 -5.85
C ALA A 141 0.14 12.54 -4.88
N MET A 142 0.40 12.45 -3.57
CA MET A 142 -0.35 13.18 -2.54
C MET A 142 -0.01 14.68 -2.50
N GLY A 143 1.20 15.06 -2.93
CA GLY A 143 1.70 16.44 -2.89
C GLY A 143 2.27 16.91 -1.55
N VAL A 144 2.31 16.01 -0.57
CA VAL A 144 3.00 16.15 0.72
C VAL A 144 3.65 14.82 1.07
N LYS A 145 4.71 14.83 1.90
CA LYS A 145 5.30 13.59 2.40
C LYS A 145 4.33 12.86 3.31
N LEU A 146 4.07 11.57 3.05
CA LEU A 146 3.24 10.73 3.91
C LEU A 146 4.12 9.98 4.91
N ASP A 147 4.49 10.66 5.99
CA ASP A 147 5.23 10.04 7.10
C ASP A 147 4.27 9.25 8.00
N ALA A 148 4.33 7.92 7.94
CA ALA A 148 3.50 7.03 8.73
C ALA A 148 3.58 7.28 10.25
N SER A 149 4.73 7.76 10.76
CA SER A 149 4.90 8.06 12.19
C SER A 149 4.08 9.27 12.65
N GLN A 150 3.68 10.15 11.71
CA GLN A 150 2.87 11.35 11.95
C GLN A 150 1.40 11.16 11.60
N LEU A 151 1.05 10.04 10.99
CA LEU A 151 -0.27 9.75 10.43
C LEU A 151 -0.79 8.38 10.93
N PRO A 152 -0.97 8.19 12.25
CA PRO A 152 -1.40 6.90 12.81
C PRO A 152 -2.78 6.44 12.34
N GLN A 153 -3.74 7.36 12.11
CA GLN A 153 -5.07 6.96 11.60
C GLN A 153 -5.00 6.53 10.15
N LEU A 154 -4.24 7.24 9.32
CA LEU A 154 -4.00 6.84 7.94
C LEU A 154 -3.25 5.50 7.86
N THR A 155 -2.22 5.33 8.70
CA THR A 155 -1.42 4.10 8.78
C THR A 155 -2.31 2.90 9.10
N ALA A 156 -3.16 3.01 10.13
CA ALA A 156 -4.10 1.96 10.50
C ALA A 156 -5.11 1.65 9.38
N LEU A 157 -5.60 2.67 8.66
CA LEU A 157 -6.49 2.47 7.52
C LEU A 157 -5.80 1.73 6.36
N VAL A 158 -4.57 2.11 6.03
CA VAL A 158 -3.77 1.48 4.98
C VAL A 158 -3.42 0.04 5.36
N ASP A 159 -3.11 -0.24 6.63
CA ASP A 159 -2.90 -1.61 7.13
C ASP A 159 -4.17 -2.46 6.98
N GLN A 160 -5.34 -1.91 7.32
CA GLN A 160 -6.62 -2.60 7.18
C GLN A 160 -6.91 -2.91 5.71
N ALA A 161 -6.77 -1.93 4.81
CA ALA A 161 -6.97 -2.12 3.37
C ALA A 161 -5.96 -3.12 2.77
N SER A 162 -4.71 -3.07 3.22
CA SER A 162 -3.64 -3.97 2.77
C SER A 162 -3.87 -5.42 3.20
N THR A 163 -4.29 -5.63 4.45
CA THR A 163 -4.61 -6.95 4.99
C THR A 163 -5.80 -7.57 4.24
N ALA A 164 -6.83 -6.77 3.98
CA ALA A 164 -7.99 -7.19 3.19
C ALA A 164 -7.60 -7.56 1.75
N ALA A 165 -6.76 -6.72 1.11
CA ALA A 165 -6.27 -6.97 -0.24
C ALA A 165 -5.50 -8.29 -0.33
N ASP A 166 -4.58 -8.55 0.59
CA ASP A 166 -3.81 -9.80 0.63
C ASP A 166 -4.71 -11.03 0.76
N ALA A 167 -5.64 -10.99 1.72
CA ALA A 167 -6.57 -12.10 2.01
C ALA A 167 -7.46 -12.44 0.80
N SER A 168 -7.87 -11.43 0.04
CA SER A 168 -8.78 -11.60 -1.11
C SER A 168 -8.19 -12.43 -2.26
N THR A 169 -6.86 -12.53 -2.36
CA THR A 169 -6.19 -13.10 -3.54
C THR A 169 -6.10 -14.63 -3.52
N ALA A 170 -6.11 -15.23 -2.32
CA ALA A 170 -5.83 -16.65 -2.15
C ALA A 170 -6.82 -17.59 -2.87
N PRO A 171 -8.15 -17.36 -2.84
CA PRO A 171 -9.11 -18.22 -3.54
C PRO A 171 -8.88 -18.23 -5.06
N ALA A 172 -8.72 -17.06 -5.68
CA ALA A 172 -8.47 -16.95 -7.11
C ALA A 172 -7.10 -17.53 -7.51
N LYS A 173 -6.06 -17.37 -6.69
CA LYS A 173 -4.75 -18.04 -6.90
C LYS A 173 -4.87 -19.55 -6.91
N LYS A 174 -5.61 -20.10 -5.95
CA LYS A 174 -5.85 -21.55 -5.86
C LYS A 174 -6.64 -22.08 -7.06
N ALA A 175 -7.63 -21.32 -7.54
CA ALA A 175 -8.45 -21.73 -8.68
C ALA A 175 -7.69 -21.69 -10.02
N ASN A 176 -6.81 -20.70 -10.21
CA ASN A 176 -6.15 -20.47 -11.50
C ASN A 176 -4.79 -21.14 -11.65
N GLN A 177 -4.04 -21.26 -10.55
CA GLN A 177 -2.70 -21.89 -10.51
C GLN A 177 -1.72 -21.41 -11.60
N ARG A 178 -1.87 -20.16 -12.04
CA ARG A 178 -1.07 -19.58 -13.12
C ARG A 178 0.40 -19.50 -12.72
N GLN A 179 1.29 -19.99 -13.60
CA GLN A 179 2.73 -19.83 -13.44
C GLN A 179 3.17 -18.36 -13.62
N ARG A 180 4.20 -17.98 -12.85
CA ARG A 180 4.91 -16.71 -12.96
C ARG A 180 5.59 -16.60 -14.34
N PRO A 181 5.72 -15.40 -14.92
CA PRO A 181 6.26 -15.26 -16.28
C PRO A 181 7.73 -15.72 -16.40
N PHE A 182 8.56 -15.50 -15.37
CA PHE A 182 9.97 -15.95 -15.36
C PHE A 182 10.14 -17.48 -15.31
N LEU A 183 9.07 -18.24 -15.06
CA LEU A 183 9.06 -19.71 -15.15
C LEU A 183 8.68 -20.20 -16.56
N ILE A 184 8.19 -19.30 -17.42
CA ILE A 184 7.69 -19.60 -18.77
C ILE A 184 8.70 -19.11 -19.82
N ASP A 185 9.18 -17.87 -19.68
CA ASP A 185 10.12 -17.24 -20.59
C ASP A 185 11.41 -16.84 -19.85
N GLN A 186 12.54 -16.94 -20.54
CA GLN A 186 13.84 -16.48 -20.01
C GLN A 186 13.92 -14.95 -19.99
N GLY A 187 14.50 -14.40 -18.92
CA GLY A 187 14.77 -12.97 -18.80
C GLY A 187 15.12 -12.58 -17.37
N ALA A 188 15.75 -11.40 -17.21
CA ALA A 188 16.08 -10.88 -15.89
C ALA A 188 14.81 -10.55 -15.09
N THR A 189 14.89 -10.67 -13.76
CA THR A 189 13.91 -10.13 -12.81
C THR A 189 14.57 -9.07 -11.94
N CYS A 190 13.79 -8.12 -11.43
CA CYS A 190 14.33 -7.02 -10.62
C CYS A 190 14.44 -7.36 -9.12
N GLN A 191 13.98 -8.55 -8.72
CA GLN A 191 13.99 -9.04 -7.35
C GLN A 191 14.27 -10.55 -7.29
N PRO A 192 14.65 -11.09 -6.12
CA PRO A 192 14.80 -12.53 -5.91
C PRO A 192 13.51 -13.31 -6.19
N THR A 193 13.63 -14.51 -6.75
CA THR A 193 12.50 -15.31 -7.23
C THR A 193 12.21 -16.58 -6.44
N ASP A 194 13.07 -16.97 -5.49
CA ASP A 194 13.00 -18.29 -4.83
C ASP A 194 11.67 -18.56 -4.12
N GLN A 195 11.12 -17.55 -3.44
CA GLN A 195 9.80 -17.64 -2.80
C GLN A 195 8.67 -17.56 -3.84
N LEU A 196 8.85 -16.73 -4.87
CA LEU A 196 7.83 -16.49 -5.89
C LEU A 196 7.62 -17.71 -6.79
N ALA A 197 8.69 -18.47 -7.04
CA ALA A 197 8.65 -19.72 -7.80
C ALA A 197 7.75 -20.78 -7.15
N LYS A 198 7.48 -20.65 -5.85
CA LYS A 198 6.63 -21.56 -5.06
C LYS A 198 5.19 -21.04 -4.90
N SER A 199 4.79 -20.01 -5.65
CA SER A 199 3.47 -19.38 -5.53
C SER A 199 2.89 -19.02 -6.90
N PHE A 200 1.56 -18.89 -6.95
CA PHE A 200 0.85 -18.59 -8.19
C PHE A 200 0.82 -17.10 -8.53
N ASP A 201 0.79 -16.81 -9.82
CA ASP A 201 0.81 -15.48 -10.40
C ASP A 201 -0.52 -14.73 -10.26
N TYR A 202 -1.64 -15.39 -10.53
CA TYR A 202 -2.92 -14.74 -10.84
C TYR A 202 -3.96 -14.82 -9.71
N PRO A 203 -4.58 -13.71 -9.28
CA PRO A 203 -4.22 -12.32 -9.58
C PRO A 203 -2.94 -11.91 -8.83
N SER A 204 -2.33 -10.79 -9.21
CA SER A 204 -1.21 -10.22 -8.46
C SER A 204 -1.69 -9.63 -7.14
N GLY A 205 -1.18 -10.16 -6.01
CA GLY A 205 -1.49 -9.62 -4.68
C GLY A 205 -0.86 -8.25 -4.44
N HIS A 206 0.35 -8.05 -4.95
CA HIS A 206 1.04 -6.77 -4.86
C HIS A 206 0.29 -5.66 -5.65
N ALA A 207 -0.21 -5.97 -6.86
CA ALA A 207 -1.08 -5.06 -7.60
C ALA A 207 -2.43 -4.84 -6.88
N THR A 208 -3.04 -5.89 -6.32
CA THR A 208 -4.28 -5.78 -5.54
C THR A 208 -4.13 -4.79 -4.39
N ARG A 209 -3.03 -4.88 -3.63
CA ARG A 209 -2.74 -3.96 -2.55
C ARG A 209 -2.52 -2.53 -3.05
N GLY A 210 -1.69 -2.33 -4.07
CA GLY A 210 -1.42 -1.01 -4.63
C GLY A 210 -2.67 -0.29 -5.13
N TRP A 211 -3.61 -1.04 -5.71
CA TRP A 211 -4.93 -0.52 -6.11
C TRP A 211 -5.85 -0.23 -4.93
N ALA A 212 -5.96 -1.15 -3.96
CA ALA A 212 -6.78 -0.93 -2.79
C ALA A 212 -6.34 0.32 -2.01
N VAL A 213 -5.03 0.46 -1.76
CA VAL A 213 -4.47 1.63 -1.05
C VAL A 213 -4.60 2.90 -1.88
N GLY A 214 -4.28 2.86 -3.17
CA GLY A 214 -4.42 4.02 -4.06
C GLY A 214 -5.86 4.56 -4.14
N LEU A 215 -6.86 3.67 -4.16
CA LEU A 215 -8.28 4.03 -4.13
C LEU A 215 -8.68 4.68 -2.80
N VAL A 216 -8.25 4.11 -1.67
CA VAL A 216 -8.49 4.69 -0.34
C VAL A 216 -7.87 6.08 -0.24
N LEU A 217 -6.61 6.26 -0.65
CA LEU A 217 -5.96 7.57 -0.66
C LEU A 217 -6.68 8.57 -1.58
N THR A 218 -7.16 8.11 -2.75
CA THR A 218 -7.93 8.92 -3.69
C THR A 218 -9.22 9.44 -3.06
N GLU A 219 -9.90 8.60 -2.29
CA GLU A 219 -11.10 9.02 -1.57
C GLU A 219 -10.80 10.06 -0.47
N LEU A 220 -9.65 9.95 0.20
CA LEU A 220 -9.23 10.89 1.23
C LEU A 220 -8.74 12.23 0.66
N ALA A 221 -8.21 12.24 -0.57
CA ALA A 221 -7.65 13.40 -1.25
C ALA A 221 -8.16 13.50 -2.71
N PRO A 222 -9.46 13.78 -2.94
CA PRO A 222 -10.05 13.78 -4.27
C PRO A 222 -9.46 14.85 -5.20
N ASP A 223 -8.89 15.92 -4.64
CA ASP A 223 -8.14 16.94 -5.38
C ASP A 223 -6.84 16.40 -6.02
N ARG A 224 -6.36 15.23 -5.58
CA ARG A 224 -5.18 14.52 -6.08
C ARG A 224 -5.51 13.21 -6.81
N ALA A 225 -6.78 12.98 -7.12
CA ALA A 225 -7.27 11.70 -7.63
C ALA A 225 -6.48 11.17 -8.85
N SER A 226 -6.20 12.04 -9.83
CA SER A 226 -5.48 11.61 -11.04
C SER A 226 -4.05 11.15 -10.73
N ASP A 227 -3.33 11.88 -9.88
CA ASP A 227 -1.96 11.54 -9.51
C ASP A 227 -1.91 10.25 -8.68
N LEU A 228 -2.85 10.10 -7.74
CA LEU A 228 -2.93 8.92 -6.86
C LEU A 228 -3.29 7.66 -7.65
N LEU A 229 -4.26 7.74 -8.57
CA LEU A 229 -4.61 6.62 -9.44
C LEU A 229 -3.49 6.31 -10.44
N LEU A 230 -2.78 7.32 -10.94
CA LEU A 230 -1.61 7.13 -11.79
C LEU A 230 -0.49 6.41 -11.05
N ARG A 231 -0.17 6.82 -9.82
CA ARG A 231 0.83 6.15 -8.97
C ARG A 231 0.43 4.72 -8.64
N SER A 232 -0.85 4.49 -8.36
CA SER A 232 -1.42 3.17 -8.11
C SER A 232 -1.26 2.23 -9.31
N ARG A 233 -1.60 2.70 -10.52
CA ARG A 233 -1.34 1.97 -11.77
C ARG A 233 0.16 1.66 -11.92
N ALA A 234 1.02 2.66 -11.71
CA ALA A 234 2.47 2.50 -11.89
C ALA A 234 3.09 1.49 -10.92
N PHE A 235 2.62 1.49 -9.66
CA PHE A 235 3.00 0.52 -8.64
C PHE A 235 2.61 -0.91 -9.05
N ALA A 236 1.41 -1.07 -9.61
CA ALA A 236 0.95 -2.34 -10.16
C ALA A 236 1.78 -2.76 -11.39
N ASP A 237 2.03 -1.85 -12.33
CA ASP A 237 2.84 -2.07 -13.54
C ASP A 237 4.31 -2.41 -13.22
N SER A 238 4.82 -1.93 -12.08
CA SER A 238 6.17 -2.26 -11.61
C SER A 238 6.35 -3.77 -11.47
N ARG A 239 5.27 -4.54 -11.26
CA ARG A 239 5.35 -6.01 -11.17
C ARG A 239 5.60 -6.69 -12.52
N VAL A 240 5.12 -6.08 -13.60
CA VAL A 240 5.42 -6.48 -14.99
C VAL A 240 6.87 -6.13 -15.32
N VAL A 241 7.27 -4.88 -15.07
CA VAL A 241 8.66 -4.41 -15.27
C VAL A 241 9.64 -5.29 -14.50
N CYS A 242 9.35 -5.57 -13.23
CA CYS A 242 10.19 -6.42 -12.39
C CYS A 242 10.21 -7.88 -12.83
N GLY A 243 9.26 -8.30 -13.68
CA GLY A 243 9.27 -9.63 -14.27
C GLY A 243 8.68 -10.74 -13.44
N VAL A 244 7.87 -10.41 -12.44
CA VAL A 244 7.36 -11.41 -11.49
C VAL A 244 5.86 -11.62 -11.56
N HIS A 245 5.17 -10.81 -12.36
CA HIS A 245 3.77 -10.97 -12.68
C HIS A 245 3.49 -10.80 -14.18
N ASN A 246 2.58 -11.62 -14.72
CA ASN A 246 2.03 -11.41 -16.06
C ASN A 246 1.16 -10.14 -16.06
N LEU A 247 1.02 -9.46 -17.20
CA LEU A 247 0.19 -8.26 -17.31
C LEU A 247 -1.28 -8.55 -16.93
N SER A 248 -1.85 -9.64 -17.42
CA SER A 248 -3.20 -10.08 -17.04
C SER A 248 -3.38 -10.25 -15.52
N ALA A 249 -2.36 -10.72 -14.80
CA ALA A 249 -2.42 -10.86 -13.34
C ALA A 249 -2.40 -9.49 -12.63
N VAL A 250 -1.70 -8.51 -13.19
CA VAL A 250 -1.67 -7.13 -12.67
C VAL A 250 -3.02 -6.45 -12.87
N GLU A 251 -3.61 -6.55 -14.06
CA GLU A 251 -4.95 -6.02 -14.34
C GLU A 251 -6.04 -6.68 -13.49
N ALA A 252 -6.00 -8.01 -13.35
CA ALA A 252 -6.92 -8.71 -12.46
C ALA A 252 -6.71 -8.31 -10.99
N GLY A 253 -5.48 -8.01 -10.60
CA GLY A 253 -5.17 -7.43 -9.30
C GLY A 253 -5.84 -6.05 -9.11
N ALA A 254 -5.84 -5.20 -10.14
CA ALA A 254 -6.51 -3.90 -10.10
C ALA A 254 -8.02 -4.04 -9.86
N VAL A 255 -8.68 -4.91 -10.64
CA VAL A 255 -10.11 -5.21 -10.47
C VAL A 255 -10.39 -5.75 -9.07
N ASN A 256 -9.55 -6.67 -8.59
CA ASN A 256 -9.70 -7.25 -7.26
C ASN A 256 -9.52 -6.20 -6.15
N GLY A 257 -8.54 -5.29 -6.28
CA GLY A 257 -8.32 -4.20 -5.32
C GLY A 257 -9.53 -3.27 -5.23
N ALA A 258 -10.15 -2.94 -6.37
CA ALA A 258 -11.39 -2.16 -6.40
C ALA A 258 -12.56 -2.89 -5.72
N ALA A 259 -12.71 -4.20 -5.96
CA ALA A 259 -13.74 -5.01 -5.32
C ALA A 259 -13.53 -5.12 -3.80
N VAL A 260 -12.29 -5.24 -3.34
CA VAL A 260 -11.93 -5.23 -1.92
C VAL A 260 -12.35 -3.91 -1.27
N VAL A 261 -12.00 -2.77 -1.87
CA VAL A 261 -12.39 -1.46 -1.34
C VAL A 261 -13.90 -1.31 -1.31
N ALA A 262 -14.62 -1.72 -2.36
CA ALA A 262 -16.08 -1.70 -2.37
C ALA A 262 -16.69 -2.55 -1.24
N ALA A 263 -16.14 -3.74 -0.97
CA ALA A 263 -16.60 -4.60 0.13
C ALA A 263 -16.25 -4.05 1.51
N LEU A 264 -15.07 -3.41 1.66
CA LEU A 264 -14.67 -2.76 2.91
C LEU A 264 -15.65 -1.64 3.30
N HIS A 265 -16.23 -0.94 2.34
CA HIS A 265 -17.23 0.10 2.62
C HIS A 265 -18.52 -0.43 3.27
N ALA A 266 -18.80 -1.73 3.22
CA ALA A 266 -19.91 -2.33 3.96
C ALA A 266 -19.62 -2.51 5.46
N ASP A 267 -18.37 -2.36 5.89
CA ASP A 267 -17.95 -2.50 7.28
C ASP A 267 -17.96 -1.15 8.01
N ALA A 268 -18.75 -1.06 9.09
CA ALA A 268 -18.83 0.13 9.93
C ALA A 268 -17.49 0.49 10.59
N ALA A 269 -16.64 -0.49 10.91
CA ALA A 269 -15.32 -0.22 11.48
C ALA A 269 -14.40 0.45 10.43
N PHE A 270 -14.40 -0.06 9.20
CA PHE A 270 -13.70 0.59 8.08
C PHE A 270 -14.20 2.02 7.84
N GLN A 271 -15.52 2.25 7.80
CA GLN A 271 -16.08 3.60 7.62
C GLN A 271 -15.65 4.57 8.73
N GLN A 272 -15.61 4.11 9.99
CA GLN A 272 -15.12 4.91 11.12
C GLN A 272 -13.63 5.24 10.98
N GLN A 273 -12.81 4.26 10.63
CA GLN A 273 -11.37 4.46 10.43
C GLN A 273 -11.10 5.40 9.25
N LEU A 274 -11.87 5.28 8.17
CA LEU A 274 -11.80 6.14 6.99
C LEU A 274 -12.14 7.60 7.35
N ALA A 275 -13.17 7.83 8.16
CA ALA A 275 -13.52 9.16 8.65
C ALA A 275 -12.42 9.77 9.54
N ALA A 276 -11.82 8.97 10.43
CA ALA A 276 -10.72 9.42 11.28
C ALA A 276 -9.47 9.78 10.47
N ALA A 277 -9.06 8.92 9.52
CA ALA A 277 -7.95 9.18 8.61
C ALA A 277 -8.19 10.41 7.73
N ARG A 278 -9.44 10.65 7.30
CA ARG A 278 -9.80 11.85 6.54
C ARG A 278 -9.54 13.12 7.32
N GLN A 279 -9.94 13.16 8.59
CA GLN A 279 -9.72 14.33 9.46
C GLN A 279 -8.22 14.55 9.71
N GLU A 280 -7.49 13.48 10.04
CA GLU A 280 -6.05 13.52 10.26
C GLU A 280 -5.30 14.02 9.02
N LEU A 281 -5.53 13.40 7.85
CA LEU A 281 -4.85 13.76 6.62
C LEU A 281 -5.21 15.18 6.17
N ALA A 282 -6.47 15.60 6.30
CA ALA A 282 -6.87 16.96 5.95
C ALA A 282 -6.22 18.02 6.86
N ALA A 283 -6.04 17.72 8.15
CA ALA A 283 -5.31 18.60 9.07
C ALA A 283 -3.81 18.63 8.73
N TYR A 284 -3.21 17.45 8.50
CA TYR A 284 -1.81 17.30 8.14
C TYR A 284 -1.45 18.06 6.87
N ARG A 285 -2.24 17.90 5.80
CA ARG A 285 -2.00 18.54 4.49
C ARG A 285 -2.05 20.08 4.53
N LYS A 286 -2.62 20.69 5.57
CA LYS A 286 -2.63 22.16 5.73
C LYS A 286 -1.31 22.71 6.27
N THR A 287 -0.56 21.91 7.02
CA THR A 287 0.66 22.34 7.72
C THR A 287 1.91 21.67 7.17
N ALA A 288 1.77 20.49 6.56
CA ALA A 288 2.86 19.76 5.94
C ALA A 288 3.45 20.56 4.77
N PRO A 289 4.78 20.69 4.67
CA PRO A 289 5.42 21.29 3.51
C PRO A 289 5.04 20.53 2.23
N SER A 290 4.79 21.28 1.16
CA SER A 290 4.65 20.66 -0.15
C SER A 290 5.94 19.93 -0.52
N ASN A 291 5.82 18.74 -1.10
CA ASN A 291 6.94 18.01 -1.69
C ASN A 291 7.05 18.23 -3.21
N ALA A 292 6.32 19.22 -3.75
CA ALA A 292 6.45 19.58 -5.15
C ALA A 292 7.90 19.97 -5.46
N GLY A 293 8.48 19.34 -6.48
CA GLY A 293 9.86 19.57 -6.85
C GLY A 293 10.34 18.69 -8.00
N PRO A 294 11.63 18.79 -8.37
CA PRO A 294 12.19 18.05 -9.50
C PRO A 294 12.06 16.53 -9.36
N GLN A 295 12.14 15.99 -8.14
CA GLN A 295 11.99 14.55 -7.88
C GLN A 295 10.58 14.07 -8.22
N CYS A 296 9.54 14.70 -7.68
CA CYS A 296 8.15 14.30 -7.99
C CYS A 296 7.78 14.57 -9.45
N SER A 297 8.36 15.60 -10.06
CA SER A 297 8.18 15.85 -11.50
C SER A 297 8.81 14.73 -12.35
N ALA A 298 10.00 14.25 -11.96
CA ALA A 298 10.67 13.14 -12.62
C ALA A 298 9.92 11.82 -12.43
N GLU A 299 9.41 11.54 -11.23
CA GLU A 299 8.55 10.37 -10.97
C GLU A 299 7.29 10.42 -11.83
N HIS A 300 6.58 11.55 -11.84
CA HIS A 300 5.36 11.70 -12.64
C HIS A 300 5.65 11.47 -14.14
N ALA A 301 6.72 12.06 -14.67
CA ALA A 301 7.14 11.85 -16.07
C ALA A 301 7.52 10.38 -16.35
N LEU A 302 8.10 9.69 -15.38
CA LEU A 302 8.50 8.28 -15.48
C LEU A 302 7.30 7.33 -15.52
N ILE A 303 6.21 7.66 -14.81
CA ILE A 303 5.04 6.78 -14.65
C ILE A 303 3.86 7.11 -15.58
N ALA A 304 3.87 8.29 -16.21
CA ALA A 304 2.83 8.72 -17.15
C ALA A 304 2.62 7.72 -18.32
N PRO A 305 3.67 7.22 -19.01
CA PRO A 305 3.50 6.20 -20.05
C PRO A 305 3.34 4.79 -19.44
N THR A 306 2.66 3.89 -20.16
CA THR A 306 2.71 2.45 -19.87
C THR A 306 4.06 1.88 -20.30
N PRO A 307 4.64 0.93 -19.54
CA PRO A 307 5.96 0.38 -19.86
C PRO A 307 5.92 -0.71 -20.95
N TYR A 308 4.77 -0.93 -21.60
CA TYR A 308 4.49 -1.94 -22.62
C TYR A 308 3.44 -1.44 -23.61
#